data_AF-A0A5C8V5Z5-F1
#
_entry.id   AF-A0A5C8V5Z5-F1
#
_cell.length_a   1.000
_cell.length_b   1.000
_cell.length_c   1.000
_cell.angle_alpha   90.00
_cell.angle_beta   90.00
_cell.angle_gamma   90.00
#
_symmetry.space_group_name_H-M   'P 1'
#
loop_
_entity.id
_entity.type
_entity.pdbx_description
1 polymer ?
#
loop_
_entity_poly.entity_id
_entity_poly.type
_entity_poly.pdbx_seq_one_letter_code
_entity_poly.pdbx_strand_id
1 'polypeptide(L)'
;MKRHFSTFLFLLCTLFITAQEEEDAIRKTLQNYIDGSSYNNPELIQSAFYEEADLFLSKKDQELWILSPEEYGKLFENRKKGEFNGRIGNILMIDFENNIACAKAEILIPSRDLKFIDIFLLKKIGDTWKIISKAATAISD
;
A
#
# COMPACT_ATOMS: atom_id res chain seq x y z
N MET A 1 32.07 -21.34 25.26
CA MET A 1 31.03 -21.69 24.25
C MET A 1 29.63 -21.25 24.68
N LYS A 2 29.09 -21.67 25.84
CA LYS A 2 27.72 -21.28 26.29
C LYS A 2 27.49 -19.75 26.38
N ARG A 3 28.44 -18.97 26.92
CA ARG A 3 28.31 -17.51 27.02
C ARG A 3 28.24 -16.81 25.66
N HIS A 4 29.09 -17.21 24.70
CA HIS A 4 29.08 -16.67 23.34
C HIS A 4 27.84 -17.11 22.56
N PHE A 5 27.34 -18.32 22.80
CA PHE A 5 26.10 -18.80 22.22
C PHE A 5 24.89 -17.97 22.68
N SER A 6 24.81 -17.62 23.98
CA SER A 6 23.76 -16.73 24.49
C SER A 6 23.83 -15.32 23.92
N THR A 7 25.03 -14.75 23.76
CA THR A 7 25.19 -13.41 23.15
C THR A 7 24.81 -13.40 21.67
N PHE A 8 25.20 -14.45 20.94
CA PHE A 8 24.81 -14.62 19.53
C PHE A 8 23.30 -14.79 19.37
N LEU A 9 22.66 -15.57 20.24
CA LEU A 9 21.21 -15.75 20.24
C LEU A 9 20.47 -14.42 20.52
N PHE A 10 20.99 -13.60 21.43
CA PHE A 10 20.39 -12.29 21.74
C PHE A 10 20.46 -11.32 20.56
N LEU A 11 21.60 -11.26 19.85
CA LEU A 11 21.77 -10.41 18.66
C LEU A 11 20.81 -10.82 17.53
N LEU A 12 20.60 -12.12 17.36
CA LEU A 12 19.67 -12.64 16.35
C LEU A 12 18.23 -12.22 16.66
N CYS A 13 17.80 -12.27 17.92
CA CYS A 13 16.46 -11.81 18.32
C CYS A 13 16.22 -10.32 18.02
N THR A 14 17.21 -9.45 18.19
CA THR A 14 17.04 -8.00 17.94
C THR A 14 16.81 -7.67 16.46
N LEU A 15 17.40 -8.44 15.54
CA LEU A 15 17.22 -8.24 14.10
C LEU A 15 15.84 -8.69 13.61
N PHE A 16 15.28 -9.75 14.20
CA PHE A 16 13.92 -10.20 13.88
C PHE A 16 12.85 -9.21 14.36
N ILE A 17 13.05 -8.59 15.53
CA ILE A 17 12.11 -7.58 16.05
C ILE A 17 12.06 -6.36 15.11
N THR A 18 13.20 -5.87 14.65
CA THR A 18 13.25 -4.72 13.75
C THR A 18 12.59 -5.02 12.41
N ALA A 19 12.83 -6.21 11.84
CA ALA A 19 12.22 -6.61 10.59
C ALA A 19 10.67 -6.70 10.70
N GLN A 20 10.16 -7.26 11.80
CA GLN A 20 8.72 -7.34 12.04
C GLN A 20 8.08 -5.94 12.14
N GLU A 21 8.74 -5.02 12.83
CA GLU A 21 8.25 -3.64 13.00
C GLU A 21 8.18 -2.89 11.65
N GLU A 22 9.17 -3.07 10.78
CA GLU A 22 9.15 -2.48 9.43
C GLU A 22 8.03 -3.07 8.57
N GLU A 23 7.84 -4.40 8.59
CA GLU A 23 6.75 -5.04 7.84
C GLU A 23 5.38 -4.55 8.30
N ASP A 24 5.17 -4.44 9.62
CA ASP A 24 3.93 -3.94 10.20
C ASP A 24 3.68 -2.48 9.83
N ALA A 25 4.73 -1.65 9.78
CA ALA A 25 4.63 -0.26 9.35
C ALA A 25 4.29 -0.14 7.85
N ILE A 26 4.89 -0.96 6.98
CA ILE A 26 4.57 -1.05 5.56
C ILE A 26 3.11 -1.50 5.38
N ARG A 27 2.70 -2.55 6.09
CA ARG A 27 1.34 -3.09 6.07
C ARG A 27 0.32 -2.03 6.47
N LYS A 28 0.62 -1.24 7.51
CA LYS A 28 -0.22 -0.12 7.94
C LYS A 28 -0.35 0.95 6.86
N THR A 29 0.75 1.32 6.19
CA THR A 29 0.71 2.28 5.07
C THR A 29 -0.18 1.76 3.92
N LEU A 30 -0.03 0.50 3.55
CA LEU A 30 -0.89 -0.14 2.54
C LEU A 30 -2.35 -0.21 2.98
N GLN A 31 -2.60 -0.50 4.26
CA GLN A 31 -3.94 -0.56 4.81
C GLN A 31 -4.63 0.82 4.80
N ASN A 32 -3.91 1.91 5.08
CA ASN A 32 -4.45 3.26 4.93
C ASN A 32 -4.93 3.54 3.49
N TYR A 33 -4.15 3.13 2.48
CA TYR A 33 -4.59 3.20 1.08
C TYR A 33 -5.85 2.37 0.82
N ILE A 34 -5.86 1.11 1.27
CA ILE A 34 -6.98 0.18 1.08
C ILE A 34 -8.26 0.73 1.74
N ASP A 35 -8.19 1.07 3.03
CA ASP A 35 -9.31 1.60 3.81
C ASP A 35 -9.77 2.95 3.27
N GLY A 36 -8.83 3.83 2.92
CA GLY A 36 -9.11 5.11 2.31
C GLY A 36 -9.95 4.95 1.04
N SER A 37 -9.57 4.00 0.18
CA SER A 37 -10.31 3.72 -1.05
C SER A 37 -11.63 2.98 -0.79
N SER A 38 -11.72 2.17 0.27
CA SER A 38 -12.91 1.34 0.57
C SER A 38 -14.01 2.12 1.30
N TYR A 39 -13.63 3.13 2.09
CA TYR A 39 -14.52 3.94 2.93
C TYR A 39 -14.59 5.40 2.50
N ASN A 40 -14.29 5.71 1.24
CA ASN A 40 -14.40 7.05 0.66
C ASN A 40 -13.68 8.13 1.48
N ASN A 41 -12.43 7.89 1.88
CA ASN A 41 -11.66 8.82 2.70
C ASN A 41 -10.42 9.32 1.93
N PRO A 42 -10.55 10.41 1.14
CA PRO A 42 -9.45 10.97 0.34
C PRO A 42 -8.21 11.33 1.17
N GLU A 43 -8.40 11.87 2.37
CA GLU A 43 -7.30 12.22 3.28
C GLU A 43 -6.49 10.99 3.69
N LEU A 44 -7.17 9.87 3.98
CA LEU A 44 -6.51 8.62 4.37
C LEU A 44 -5.76 8.00 3.18
N ILE A 45 -6.34 8.07 1.97
CA ILE A 45 -5.65 7.70 0.74
C ILE A 45 -4.37 8.53 0.61
N GLN A 46 -4.48 9.86 0.59
CA GLN A 46 -3.34 10.77 0.42
C GLN A 46 -2.28 10.57 1.50
N SER A 47 -2.68 10.28 2.74
CA SER A 47 -1.75 10.03 3.86
C SER A 47 -0.83 8.83 3.64
N ALA A 48 -1.22 7.85 2.81
CA ALA A 48 -0.42 6.68 2.50
C ALA A 48 0.68 6.98 1.47
N PHE A 49 0.52 8.02 0.65
CA PHE A 49 1.45 8.36 -0.43
C PHE A 49 2.46 9.44 -0.02
N TYR A 50 3.57 9.44 -0.73
CA TYR A 50 4.41 10.63 -0.89
C TYR A 50 3.68 11.62 -1.79
N GLU A 51 3.75 12.92 -1.48
CA GLU A 51 2.95 13.96 -2.13
C GLU A 51 3.13 13.99 -3.66
N GLU A 52 4.35 13.74 -4.13
CA GLU A 52 4.72 13.74 -5.55
C GLU A 52 4.72 12.32 -6.18
N ALA A 53 4.04 11.35 -5.57
CA ALA A 53 3.98 9.99 -6.10
C ALA A 53 3.12 9.90 -7.38
N ASP A 54 3.57 9.11 -8.35
CA ASP A 54 2.79 8.82 -9.55
C ASP A 54 1.97 7.53 -9.40
N LEU A 55 0.68 7.63 -9.74
CA LEU A 55 -0.23 6.50 -9.88
C LEU A 55 -0.51 6.24 -11.37
N PHE A 56 0.04 5.16 -11.90
CA PHE A 56 -0.12 4.71 -13.28
C PHE A 56 -1.35 3.80 -13.42
N LEU A 57 -2.41 4.33 -14.03
CA LEU A 57 -3.70 3.68 -14.22
C LEU A 57 -4.07 3.60 -15.70
N SER A 58 -5.20 2.97 -15.99
CA SER A 58 -5.81 2.94 -17.33
C SER A 58 -7.32 3.19 -17.25
N LYS A 59 -7.89 3.74 -18.31
CA LYS A 59 -9.35 3.84 -18.52
C LYS A 59 -9.67 3.61 -20.00
N LYS A 60 -10.95 3.42 -20.32
CA LYS A 60 -11.45 2.94 -21.62
C LYS A 60 -10.76 3.52 -22.87
N ASP A 61 -10.41 4.81 -22.85
CA ASP A 61 -9.83 5.52 -23.99
C ASP A 61 -8.45 6.14 -23.70
N GLN A 62 -7.79 5.69 -22.62
CA GLN A 62 -6.47 6.19 -22.22
C GLN A 62 -5.69 5.06 -21.55
N GLU A 63 -4.72 4.51 -22.29
CA GLU A 63 -3.86 3.41 -21.85
C GLU A 63 -3.00 3.81 -20.65
N LEU A 64 -2.39 5.00 -20.70
CA LEU A 64 -1.60 5.56 -19.62
C LEU A 64 -2.30 6.79 -19.03
N TRP A 65 -2.92 6.60 -17.88
CA TRP A 65 -3.55 7.65 -17.08
C TRP A 65 -2.80 7.81 -15.76
N ILE A 66 -1.99 8.86 -15.70
CA ILE A 66 -1.16 9.19 -14.52
C ILE A 66 -1.93 10.18 -13.65
N LEU A 67 -2.00 9.91 -12.35
CA LEU A 67 -2.61 10.78 -11.36
C LEU A 67 -1.64 11.00 -10.19
N SER A 68 -1.69 12.19 -9.59
CA SER A 68 -1.14 12.42 -8.26
C SER A 68 -2.01 11.75 -7.18
N PRO A 69 -1.51 11.61 -5.93
CA PRO A 69 -2.31 11.09 -4.83
C PRO A 69 -3.53 11.96 -4.52
N GLU A 70 -3.39 13.28 -4.69
CA GLU A 70 -4.48 14.23 -4.52
C GLU A 70 -5.58 13.98 -5.57
N GLU A 71 -5.20 13.89 -6.85
CA GLU A 71 -6.13 13.66 -7.95
C GLU A 71 -6.83 12.29 -7.85
N TYR A 72 -6.10 11.26 -7.44
CA TYR A 72 -6.68 9.95 -7.19
C TYR A 72 -7.65 9.99 -6.00
N GLY A 73 -7.32 10.72 -4.93
CA GLY A 73 -8.22 10.94 -3.80
C GLY A 73 -9.54 11.60 -4.20
N LYS A 74 -9.51 12.56 -5.12
CA LYS A 74 -10.71 13.25 -5.64
C LYS A 74 -11.72 12.29 -6.30
N LEU A 75 -11.28 11.13 -6.80
CA LEU A 75 -12.19 10.10 -7.34
C LEU A 75 -13.18 9.54 -6.31
N PHE A 76 -12.94 9.78 -5.01
CA PHE A 76 -13.75 9.31 -3.89
C PHE A 76 -14.50 10.43 -3.15
N GLU A 77 -14.27 11.71 -3.49
CA GLU A 77 -14.80 12.86 -2.74
C GLU A 77 -16.33 13.00 -2.80
N ASN A 78 -16.94 12.59 -3.91
CA ASN A 78 -18.38 12.71 -4.15
C ASN A 78 -19.19 11.59 -3.49
N ARG A 79 -18.57 10.78 -2.63
CA ARG A 79 -19.19 9.68 -1.89
C ARG A 79 -19.17 10.01 -0.40
N LYS A 80 -20.07 9.41 0.37
CA LYS A 80 -20.12 9.65 1.81
C LYS A 80 -18.87 9.08 2.50
N LYS A 81 -18.07 9.97 3.10
CA LYS A 81 -16.88 9.61 3.90
C LYS A 81 -17.26 8.65 5.03
N GLY A 82 -16.51 7.57 5.18
CA GLY A 82 -16.74 6.51 6.17
C GLY A 82 -17.72 5.42 5.71
N GLU A 83 -18.41 5.59 4.58
CA GLU A 83 -19.32 4.56 4.06
C GLU A 83 -18.57 3.55 3.18
N PHE A 84 -18.74 2.27 3.47
CA PHE A 84 -18.15 1.20 2.67
C PHE A 84 -18.72 1.20 1.25
N ASN A 85 -17.86 1.24 0.23
CA ASN A 85 -18.27 1.37 -1.16
C ASN A 85 -18.21 0.07 -1.98
N GLY A 86 -17.99 -1.07 -1.33
CA GLY A 86 -17.92 -2.38 -1.98
C GLY A 86 -16.53 -2.78 -2.49
N ARG A 87 -15.50 -1.96 -2.31
CA ARG A 87 -14.11 -2.33 -2.57
C ARG A 87 -13.54 -3.13 -1.40
N ILE A 88 -13.03 -4.32 -1.66
CA ILE A 88 -12.40 -5.19 -0.67
C ILE A 88 -10.93 -5.31 -1.05
N GLY A 89 -10.02 -4.83 -0.22
CA GLY A 89 -8.58 -4.90 -0.49
C GLY A 89 -7.86 -5.97 0.33
N ASN A 90 -6.98 -6.73 -0.31
CA ASN A 90 -6.09 -7.69 0.35
C ASN A 90 -4.65 -7.44 -0.07
N ILE A 91 -3.73 -7.42 0.90
CA ILE A 91 -2.29 -7.39 0.62
C ILE A 91 -1.84 -8.80 0.26
N LEU A 92 -1.28 -8.97 -0.94
CA LEU A 92 -0.84 -10.26 -1.47
C LEU A 92 0.63 -10.54 -1.18
N MET A 93 1.46 -9.50 -1.16
CA MET A 93 2.90 -9.62 -0.98
C MET A 93 3.49 -8.30 -0.49
N ILE A 94 4.47 -8.40 0.41
CA ILE A 94 5.38 -7.34 0.82
C ILE A 94 6.79 -7.93 0.73
N ASP A 95 7.69 -7.22 0.09
CA ASP A 95 9.13 -7.50 0.05
C ASP A 95 9.87 -6.20 0.33
N PHE A 96 10.82 -6.20 1.27
CA PHE A 96 11.49 -4.98 1.69
C PHE A 96 12.96 -5.20 2.03
N GLU A 97 13.75 -4.16 1.78
CA GLU A 97 15.17 -4.12 2.09
C GLU A 97 15.52 -2.72 2.59
N ASN A 98 16.07 -2.65 3.81
CA ASN A 98 16.37 -1.39 4.50
C ASN A 98 15.20 -0.39 4.49
N ASN A 99 15.25 0.62 3.62
CA ASN A 99 14.31 1.74 3.54
C ASN A 99 13.49 1.76 2.25
N ILE A 100 13.45 0.65 1.50
CA ILE A 100 12.60 0.48 0.32
C ILE A 100 11.76 -0.79 0.44
N ALA A 101 10.59 -0.78 -0.18
CA ALA A 101 9.75 -1.97 -0.28
C ALA A 101 9.03 -2.03 -1.64
N CYS A 102 8.77 -3.24 -2.10
CA CYS A 102 7.82 -3.56 -3.16
C CYS A 102 6.63 -4.27 -2.52
N ALA A 103 5.43 -3.95 -2.96
CA ALA A 103 4.23 -4.65 -2.50
C ALA A 103 3.24 -4.90 -3.62
N LYS A 104 2.38 -5.88 -3.42
CA LYS A 104 1.24 -6.17 -4.28
C LYS A 104 -0.02 -6.28 -3.44
N ALA A 105 -1.11 -5.66 -3.90
CA ALA A 105 -2.44 -5.85 -3.34
C ALA A 105 -3.44 -6.19 -4.45
N GLU A 106 -4.51 -6.87 -4.08
CA GLU A 106 -5.71 -7.00 -4.91
C GLU A 106 -6.83 -6.13 -4.35
N ILE A 107 -7.64 -5.58 -5.25
CA ILE A 107 -8.89 -4.92 -4.90
C ILE A 107 -10.03 -5.61 -5.64
N LEU A 108 -10.98 -6.17 -4.90
CA LEU A 108 -12.17 -6.81 -5.43
C LEU A 108 -13.36 -5.85 -5.36
N ILE A 109 -14.18 -5.83 -6.40
CA ILE A 109 -15.48 -5.14 -6.43
C ILE A 109 -16.54 -6.15 -6.90
N PRO A 110 -17.02 -7.03 -5.99
CA PRO A 110 -17.86 -8.16 -6.37
C PRO A 110 -19.15 -7.77 -7.08
N SER A 111 -19.75 -6.62 -6.72
CA SER A 111 -20.99 -6.12 -7.35
C SER A 111 -20.84 -5.77 -8.82
N ARG A 112 -19.61 -5.67 -9.33
CA ARG A 112 -19.30 -5.35 -10.73
C ARG A 112 -18.49 -6.45 -11.42
N ASP A 113 -18.21 -7.54 -10.72
CA ASP A 113 -17.31 -8.60 -11.20
C ASP A 113 -15.94 -8.05 -11.66
N LEU A 114 -15.38 -7.14 -10.86
CA LEU A 114 -14.08 -6.51 -11.16
C LEU A 114 -13.04 -6.88 -10.12
N LYS A 115 -11.84 -7.21 -10.61
CA LYS A 115 -10.63 -7.37 -9.82
C LYS A 115 -9.54 -6.44 -10.34
N PHE A 116 -8.86 -5.76 -9.42
CA PHE A 116 -7.65 -5.00 -9.73
C PHE A 116 -6.45 -5.64 -9.05
N ILE A 117 -5.31 -5.58 -9.72
CA ILE A 117 -3.99 -5.82 -9.12
C ILE A 117 -3.27 -4.49 -9.07
N ASP A 118 -2.92 -4.08 -7.85
CA ASP A 118 -2.09 -2.91 -7.59
C ASP A 118 -0.68 -3.38 -7.21
N ILE A 119 0.34 -2.78 -7.81
CA ILE A 119 1.75 -2.93 -7.41
C ILE A 119 2.27 -1.59 -6.91
N PHE A 120 3.10 -1.63 -5.88
CA PHE A 120 3.59 -0.45 -5.17
C PHE A 120 5.10 -0.48 -5.03
N LEU A 121 5.71 0.71 -5.17
CA LEU A 121 7.02 1.00 -4.62
C LEU A 121 6.83 1.90 -3.39
N LEU A 122 7.47 1.54 -2.29
CA LEU A 122 7.44 2.29 -1.05
C LEU A 122 8.86 2.68 -0.63
N LYS A 123 8.94 3.80 0.09
CA LYS A 123 10.18 4.28 0.71
C LYS A 123 9.92 4.73 2.13
N LYS A 124 10.84 4.44 3.03
CA LYS A 124 10.87 5.03 4.37
C LYS A 124 11.50 6.43 4.28
N ILE A 125 10.71 7.45 4.60
CA ILE A 125 11.10 8.86 4.59
C ILE A 125 11.03 9.35 6.04
N GLY A 126 12.18 9.62 6.64
CA GLY A 126 12.28 9.74 8.10
C GLY A 126 11.88 8.41 8.75
N ASP A 127 10.94 8.45 9.69
CA ASP A 127 10.43 7.26 10.40
C ASP A 127 9.10 6.74 9.82
N THR A 128 8.68 7.20 8.64
CA THR A 128 7.39 6.85 8.05
C THR A 128 7.54 6.21 6.68
N TRP A 129 6.86 5.09 6.47
CA TRP A 129 6.73 4.47 5.16
C TRP A 129 5.69 5.18 4.30
N LYS A 130 6.05 5.49 3.06
CA LYS A 130 5.19 6.14 2.07
C LYS A 130 5.21 5.36 0.76
N ILE A 131 4.06 5.26 0.11
CA ILE A 131 3.97 4.81 -1.27
C ILE A 131 4.51 5.92 -2.17
N ILE A 132 5.58 5.64 -2.91
CA ILE A 132 6.23 6.59 -3.82
C ILE A 132 5.85 6.37 -5.28
N SER A 133 5.29 5.20 -5.61
CA SER A 133 4.71 4.92 -6.92
C SER A 133 3.72 3.77 -6.83
N LYS A 134 2.71 3.80 -7.69
CA LYS A 134 1.73 2.72 -7.85
C LYS A 134 1.46 2.48 -9.33
N ALA A 135 1.34 1.22 -9.74
CA ALA A 135 0.67 0.87 -11.00
C ALA A 135 -0.50 -0.07 -10.73
N ALA A 136 -1.54 0.02 -11.55
CA ALA A 136 -2.73 -0.82 -11.41
C ALA A 136 -3.21 -1.36 -12.76
N THR A 137 -3.74 -2.57 -12.75
CA THR A 137 -4.46 -3.13 -13.89
C THR A 137 -5.74 -3.82 -13.45
N ALA A 138 -6.76 -3.78 -14.30
CA ALA A 138 -7.95 -4.61 -14.14
C ALA A 138 -7.67 -6.00 -14.72
N ILE A 139 -8.07 -7.03 -13.98
CA ILE A 139 -8.09 -8.40 -14.46
C ILE A 139 -9.54 -8.71 -14.83
N SER A 140 -9.76 -9.00 -16.10
CA SER A 140 -10.98 -9.63 -16.60
C SER A 140 -10.63 -11.08 -16.91
N ASP A 141 -11.41 -12.01 -16.36
CA ASP A 141 -11.34 -13.43 -16.75
C ASP A 141 -11.73 -13.64 -18.23
#